data_AF-A0A522E7D6-F1
#
_entry.id   AF-A0A522E7D6-F1
#
_cell.length_a   1.000
_cell.length_b   1.000
_cell.length_c   1.000
_cell.angle_alpha   90.00
_cell.angle_beta   90.00
_cell.angle_gamma   90.00
#
_symmetry.space_group_name_H-M   'P 1'
#
loop_
_entity.id
_entity.type
_entity.pdbx_description
1 polymer ?
#
loop_
_entity_poly.entity_id
_entity_poly.type
_entity_poly.pdbx_seq_one_letter_code
_entity_poly.pdbx_strand_id
1 'polypeptide(L)' 'MVLSKFMHVTSVIVGLVGVVVFAGAILGGVDNLVFGITKADALACAAILILMAIWVQIATIHHMMLEKKGKLI' A
#
# COMPACT_ATOMS: atom_id res chain seq x y z
N MET A 1 9.83 -1.36 -23.51
CA MET A 1 8.55 -2.11 -23.35
C MET A 1 8.67 -3.35 -22.46
N VAL A 2 9.72 -4.17 -22.59
CA VAL A 2 9.87 -5.42 -21.79
C VAL A 2 10.03 -5.16 -20.29
N LEU A 3 10.90 -4.22 -19.91
CA LEU A 3 11.15 -3.90 -18.50
C LEU A 3 9.91 -3.35 -17.76
N SER A 4 9.18 -2.43 -18.40
CA SER A 4 7.93 -1.88 -17.84
C SER A 4 6.85 -2.95 -17.65
N LYS A 5 6.71 -3.89 -18.60
CA LYS A 5 5.79 -5.03 -18.45
C LYS A 5 6.22 -5.96 -17.31
N PHE A 6 7.51 -6.23 -17.17
CA PHE A 6 8.04 -7.05 -16.08
C PHE A 6 7.75 -6.40 -14.72
N MET A 7 8.07 -5.11 -14.56
CA MET A 7 7.78 -4.35 -13.34
C MET A 7 6.28 -4.35 -13.00
N HIS A 8 5.41 -4.21 -14.00
CA HIS A 8 3.97 -4.25 -13.79
C HIS A 8 3.51 -5.61 -13.28
N VAL A 9 3.93 -6.70 -13.93
CA VAL A 9 3.59 -8.06 -13.52
C VAL A 9 4.12 -8.37 -12.12
N THR A 10 5.37 -8.01 -11.82
CA THR A 10 5.94 -8.21 -10.47
C THR A 10 5.18 -7.41 -9.43
N SER A 11 4.76 -6.18 -9.74
CA SER A 11 3.97 -5.35 -8.83
C SER A 11 2.61 -6.00 -8.52
N VAL A 12 1.93 -6.54 -9.54
CA VAL A 12 0.66 -7.25 -9.35
C VAL A 12 0.84 -8.51 -8.49
N ILE A 13 1.89 -9.31 -8.74
CA ILE A 13 2.17 -10.52 -7.96
C ILE A 13 2.48 -10.16 -6.50
N VAL A 14 3.36 -9.19 -6.26
CA VAL A 14 3.72 -8.75 -4.91
C VAL A 14 2.49 -8.20 -4.16
N GLY A 15 1.66 -7.42 -4.85
CA GLY A 15 0.39 -6.94 -4.30
C GLY A 15 -0.56 -8.07 -3.91
N LEU A 16 -0.73 -9.08 -4.77
CA LEU A 16 -1.57 -10.24 -4.49
C LEU A 16 -1.04 -11.04 -3.29
N VAL A 17 0.26 -11.30 -3.23
CA VAL A 17 0.91 -11.98 -2.08
C VAL A 17 0.68 -11.18 -0.80
N GLY A 18 0.84 -9.86 -0.84
CA GLY A 18 0.55 -8.98 0.29
C GLY A 18 -0.89 -9.11 0.80
N VAL A 19 -1.87 -9.15 -0.10
CA VAL A 19 -3.29 -9.35 0.27
C VAL A 19 -3.52 -10.71 0.95
N VAL A 20 -2.93 -11.78 0.42
CA VAL A 20 -3.07 -13.13 1.00
C VAL A 20 -2.43 -13.23 2.38
N VAL A 21 -1.22 -12.68 2.56
CA VAL A 21 -0.53 -12.65 3.86
C VAL A 21 -1.33 -11.84 4.88
N PHE A 22 -1.84 -10.68 4.48
CA PHE A 22 -2.65 -9.83 5.35
C PHE A 22 -3.97 -10.50 5.76
N ALA A 23 -4.66 -11.13 4.80
CA ALA A 23 -5.87 -11.91 5.07
C ALA A 23 -5.59 -13.08 6.03
N GLY A 24 -4.47 -13.80 5.83
CA GLY A 24 -4.03 -14.87 6.72
C GLY A 24 -3.73 -14.38 8.15
N ALA A 25 -3.05 -13.24 8.29
CA ALA A 25 -2.73 -12.65 9.59
C ALA A 25 -3.98 -12.16 10.37
N ILE A 26 -5.02 -11.72 9.66
CA ILE A 26 -6.28 -11.25 10.28
C ILE A 26 -7.26 -12.39 10.56
N LEU A 27 -7.47 -13.27 9.59
CA LEU A 27 -8.48 -14.34 9.66
C LEU A 27 -7.96 -15.62 10.34
N GLY A 28 -6.64 -15.78 10.44
CA GLY A 28 -6.03 -16.76 11.33
C GLY A 28 -6.43 -16.49 12.79
N GLY A 29 -6.68 -17.56 13.56
CA GLY A 29 -7.08 -17.55 14.99
C GLY A 29 -6.18 -16.77 15.97
N VAL A 30 -6.27 -17.08 17.27
CA VAL A 30 -5.74 -16.23 18.35
C VAL A 30 -4.19 -16.16 18.38
N ASP A 31 -3.49 -17.24 18.03
CA ASP A 31 -2.01 -17.31 18.09
C ASP A 31 -1.29 -16.94 16.77
N ASN A 32 -1.98 -16.26 15.83
CA ASN A 32 -1.61 -16.36 14.42
C ASN A 32 -0.42 -15.49 14.03
N LEU A 33 0.70 -16.19 13.91
CA LEU A 33 1.99 -15.74 13.44
C LEU A 33 2.16 -16.18 11.97
N VAL A 34 1.98 -15.27 11.02
CA VAL A 34 2.28 -15.56 9.60
C VAL A 34 3.66 -15.00 9.31
N PHE A 35 4.66 -15.86 9.13
CA PHE A 35 6.07 -15.47 8.91
C PHE A 35 6.65 -14.54 10.00
N GLY A 36 6.24 -14.69 11.26
CA GLY A 36 6.70 -13.84 12.36
C GLY A 36 5.89 -12.54 12.56
N ILE A 37 4.92 -12.26 11.68
CA ILE A 37 4.05 -11.09 11.79
C ILE A 37 2.83 -11.45 12.64
N THR A 38 2.57 -10.65 13.67
CA THR A 38 1.40 -10.80 14.55
C THR A 38 0.21 -10.01 13.99
N LYS A 39 -1.01 -10.37 14.42
CA LYS A 39 -2.23 -9.62 14.09
C LYS A 39 -2.13 -8.13 14.46
N ALA A 40 -1.49 -7.80 15.58
CA ALA A 40 -1.30 -6.41 16.01
C ALA A 40 -0.34 -5.65 15.09
N ASP A 41 0.75 -6.29 14.65
CA ASP A 41 1.71 -5.73 13.69
C ASP A 41 1.05 -5.47 12.33
N ALA A 42 0.26 -6.43 11.83
CA ALA A 42 -0.51 -6.27 10.60
C ALA A 42 -1.48 -5.09 10.68
N LEU A 43 -2.20 -4.94 11.80
CA LEU A 43 -3.18 -3.87 11.98
C LEU A 43 -2.50 -2.48 12.06
N ALA A 44 -1.37 -2.39 12.74
CA ALA A 44 -0.58 -1.15 12.82
C ALA A 44 -0.02 -0.78 11.44
N CYS A 45 0.50 -1.75 10.68
CA CYS A 45 0.97 -1.54 9.32
C CYS A 45 -0.15 -1.01 8.41
N ALA A 46 -1.34 -1.59 8.48
CA ALA A 46 -2.50 -1.12 7.72
C ALA A 46 -2.89 0.32 8.05
N ALA A 47 -2.87 0.70 9.33
CA ALA A 47 -3.16 2.08 9.74
C ALA A 47 -2.16 3.08 9.13
N ILE A 48 -0.87 2.75 9.15
CA ILE A 48 0.19 3.60 8.56
C ILE A 48 0.03 3.69 7.03
N LEU A 49 -0.27 2.57 6.36
CA LEU A 49 -0.50 2.55 4.91
C LEU A 49 -1.71 3.42 4.52
N ILE A 50 -2.79 3.40 5.30
CA ILE A 50 -3.96 4.26 5.07
C ILE A 50 -3.59 5.74 5.25
N LEU A 51 -2.85 6.10 6.30
CA LEU A 51 -2.39 7.47 6.53
C LEU A 51 -1.52 7.97 5.37
N MET A 52 -0.58 7.14 4.91
CA MET A 52 0.25 7.47 3.74
C MET A 52 -0.59 7.64 2.47
N ALA A 53 -1.57 6.76 2.23
CA ALA A 53 -2.45 6.86 1.06
C ALA A 53 -3.27 8.15 1.06
N ILE A 54 -3.81 8.54 2.22
CA ILE A 54 -4.53 9.81 2.38
C ILE A 54 -3.58 10.98 2.10
N TRP A 55 -2.39 10.97 2.68
CA TRP A 55 -1.41 12.05 2.50
C TRP A 55 -0.98 12.21 1.04
N VAL A 56 -0.72 11.10 0.33
CA VAL A 56 -0.38 11.10 -1.10
C VAL A 56 -1.53 11.64 -1.94
N GLN A 57 -2.78 11.29 -1.62
CA GLN A 57 -3.94 11.84 -2.34
C GLN A 57 -4.11 13.35 -2.09
N ILE A 58 -3.90 13.82 -0.86
CA ILE A 58 -3.95 15.25 -0.55
C ILE A 58 -2.84 16.00 -1.30
N ALA A 59 -1.61 15.47 -1.29
CA ALA A 59 -0.47 16.06 -1.97
C ALA A 59 -0.68 16.14 -3.49
N THR A 60 -1.20 15.08 -4.11
CA THR A 60 -1.52 15.07 -5.56
C THR A 60 -2.61 16.07 -5.91
N ILE A 61 -3.69 16.17 -5.13
CA ILE A 61 -4.72 17.20 -5.31
C ILE A 61 -4.12 18.59 -5.17
N HIS A 62 -3.29 18.81 -4.15
CA HIS A 62 -2.62 20.09 -3.93
C HIS A 62 -1.73 20.48 -5.11
N HIS A 63 -0.93 19.55 -5.63
CA HIS A 63 -0.07 19.77 -6.78
C HIS A 63 -0.89 20.10 -8.04
N MET A 64 -1.93 19.32 -8.34
CA MET A 64 -2.82 19.58 -9.48
C MET A 64 -3.52 20.94 -9.37
N MET A 65 -3.83 21.41 -8.16
CA MET A 65 -4.39 22.74 -7.95
C MET A 65 -3.38 23.86 -8.21
N LEU A 66 -2.11 23.66 -7.90
CA LEU A 66 -1.04 24.64 -8.15
C LEU A 66 -0.73 24.74 -9.65
N GLU A 67 -0.66 23.61 -10.34
CA GLU A 67 -0.50 23.55 -11.81
C GLU A 67 -1.66 24.25 -12.53
N LYS A 68 -2.91 24.02 -12.12
CA LYS A 68 -4.09 24.71 -12.68
C LYS A 68 -4.09 26.22 -12.45
N LYS A 69 -3.42 26.70 -11.40
CA LYS A 69 -3.31 28.13 -11.07
C LYS A 69 -2.09 28.80 -11.72
N GLY A 70 -1.38 28.10 -12.61
CA GLY A 70 -0.16 28.61 -13.25
C GLY A 70 1.02 28.76 -12.30
N LYS A 71 0.94 28.20 -11.08
CA LYS A 71 2.07 28.10 -10.16
C LYS A 71 2.74 26.75 -10.40
N LEU A 72 3.70 26.73 -11.31
CA LEU A 72 4.69 25.65 -11.37
C LEU A 72 5.49 25.71 -10.05
N ILE A 73 5.39 24.67 -9.24
CA ILE A 73 6.30 24.43 -8.11
C ILE A 73 7.47 23.58 -8.60
#